data_AF-A0A6P5EIT9-F1
#
_entry.id   AF-A0A6P5EIT9-F1
#
_cell.length_a   1.000
_cell.length_b   1.000
_cell.length_c   1.000
_cell.angle_alpha   90.00
_cell.angle_beta   90.00
_cell.angle_gamma   90.00
#
_symmetry.space_group_name_H-M   'P 1'
#
loop_
_entity.id
_entity.type
_entity.pdbx_description
1 polymer ?
#
loop_
_entity_poly.entity_id
_entity_poly.type
_entity_poly.pdbx_seq_one_letter_code
_entity_poly.pdbx_strand_id
1 'polypeptide(L)'
;MRGVKRFGVWGKLSPRYVGPFEILEQVGAVAYKVALPPRLAGVHDVFHVSNLRKYVHNSEHILSYILIEIQEDMTYEEFPAFIVDREVRKLGNREISYVKIHWSNHDDREDTWELENVMRERHPHLFEELE
;
A
#
# COMPACT_ATOMS: atom_id res chain seq x y z
N MET A 1 0.18 -19.61 1.68
CA MET A 1 0.57 -18.27 1.18
C MET A 1 1.31 -17.59 2.32
N ARG A 2 2.55 -17.14 2.12
CA ARG A 2 3.29 -16.38 3.13
C ARG A 2 3.26 -14.93 2.67
N GLY A 3 2.51 -14.10 3.38
CA GLY A 3 2.56 -12.67 3.22
C GLY A 3 3.97 -12.13 3.29
N VAL A 4 4.23 -11.13 2.44
CA VAL A 4 5.42 -10.33 2.60
C VAL A 4 5.17 -9.43 3.82
N LYS A 5 5.65 -9.84 5.01
CA LYS A 5 5.66 -8.98 6.20
C LYS A 5 6.56 -7.77 5.93
N ARG A 6 5.97 -6.67 5.46
CA ARG A 6 6.69 -5.40 5.24
C ARG A 6 6.81 -4.55 6.50
N PHE A 7 6.03 -4.81 7.54
CA PHE A 7 6.15 -4.09 8.81
C PHE A 7 7.27 -4.68 9.67
N GLY A 8 8.43 -4.06 9.53
CA GLY A 8 9.70 -4.41 10.18
C GLY A 8 10.92 -3.85 9.44
N VAL A 9 10.74 -3.43 8.18
CA VAL A 9 11.80 -2.77 7.39
C VAL A 9 11.25 -1.44 6.88
N TRP A 10 11.73 -0.34 7.46
CA TRP A 10 11.46 1.02 6.97
C TRP A 10 12.19 1.23 5.64
N GLY A 11 11.62 0.69 4.57
CA GLY A 11 12.10 0.90 3.19
C GLY A 11 11.56 2.21 2.62
N LYS A 12 12.26 2.77 1.64
CA LYS A 12 11.95 4.05 0.96
C LYS A 12 10.55 4.11 0.31
N LEU A 13 9.81 2.98 0.24
CA LEU A 13 8.57 2.77 -0.52
C LEU A 13 7.45 2.06 0.30
N SER A 14 7.54 2.00 1.63
CA SER A 14 6.38 1.55 2.43
C SER A 14 5.29 2.62 2.45
N PRO A 15 4.00 2.26 2.42
CA PRO A 15 2.92 3.23 2.60
C PRO A 15 3.12 3.99 3.89
N ARG A 16 2.94 5.31 3.81
CA ARG A 16 3.11 6.21 4.95
C ARG A 16 1.80 6.48 5.68
N TYR A 17 0.68 6.23 5.01
CA TYR A 17 -0.67 6.51 5.50
C TYR A 17 -1.51 5.25 5.31
N VAL A 18 -2.47 5.06 6.20
CA VAL A 18 -3.37 3.91 6.18
C VAL A 18 -4.78 4.44 6.02
N GLY A 19 -5.49 3.94 5.02
CA GLY A 19 -6.93 4.13 4.83
C GLY A 19 -7.41 5.56 4.63
N PRO A 20 -8.51 5.76 3.88
CA PRO A 20 -9.33 6.94 4.06
C PRO A 20 -10.18 6.75 5.33
N PHE A 21 -10.07 7.70 6.25
CA PHE A 21 -10.96 7.75 7.41
C PHE A 21 -11.77 9.04 7.39
N GLU A 22 -13.01 8.96 7.85
CA GLU A 22 -13.88 10.13 7.97
C GLU A 22 -13.44 10.99 9.15
N ILE A 23 -13.44 12.31 8.98
CA ILE A 23 -13.24 13.25 10.08
C ILE A 23 -14.60 13.45 10.76
N LEU A 24 -14.70 13.02 12.02
CA LEU A 24 -15.93 13.15 12.81
C LEU A 24 -16.10 14.56 13.36
N GLU A 25 -15.03 15.14 13.88
CA GLU A 25 -15.05 16.49 14.47
C GLU A 25 -13.68 17.15 14.40
N GLN A 26 -13.68 18.49 14.40
CA GLN A 26 -12.49 19.30 14.63
C GLN A 26 -12.42 19.67 16.11
N VAL A 27 -11.52 19.05 16.86
CA VAL A 27 -11.36 19.23 18.31
C VAL A 27 -10.58 20.51 18.64
N GLY A 28 -9.75 20.98 17.71
CA GLY A 28 -9.03 22.24 17.83
C GLY A 28 -8.49 22.73 16.49
N ALA A 29 -7.78 23.86 16.51
CA ALA A 29 -7.24 24.47 15.28
C ALA A 29 -6.37 23.50 14.45
N VAL A 30 -5.70 22.55 15.12
CA VAL A 30 -4.77 21.59 14.51
C VAL A 30 -5.06 20.13 14.86
N ALA A 31 -6.20 19.84 15.49
CA ALA A 31 -6.54 18.51 15.99
C ALA A 31 -7.92 18.07 15.48
N TYR A 32 -7.98 16.88 14.89
CA TYR A 32 -9.19 16.31 14.30
C TYR A 32 -9.42 14.92 14.85
N LYS A 33 -10.68 14.62 15.15
CA LYS A 33 -11.11 13.27 15.51
C LYS A 33 -11.53 12.51 14.27
N VAL A 34 -11.11 11.25 14.20
CA VAL A 34 -11.19 10.41 13.02
C VAL A 34 -12.00 9.16 13.34
N ALA A 35 -12.87 8.75 12.42
CA ALA A 35 -13.67 7.53 12.53
C ALA A 35 -12.77 6.30 12.33
N LEU A 36 -12.17 5.82 13.43
CA LEU A 36 -11.35 4.62 13.41
C LEU A 36 -12.22 3.35 13.42
N PRO A 37 -11.83 2.30 12.67
CA PRO A 37 -12.52 1.02 12.72
C PRO A 37 -12.35 0.36 14.10
N PRO A 38 -13.27 -0.53 14.52
CA PRO A 38 -13.19 -1.20 15.83
C PRO A 38 -11.87 -1.94 16.09
N ARG A 39 -11.19 -2.43 15.04
CA ARG A 39 -9.87 -3.07 15.14
C ARG A 39 -8.78 -2.12 15.64
N LEU A 40 -8.96 -0.81 15.45
CA LEU A 40 -8.06 0.25 15.92
C LEU A 40 -8.59 0.95 17.19
N ALA A 41 -9.54 0.35 17.92
CA ALA A 41 -10.10 0.95 19.13
C ALA A 41 -9.06 1.25 20.23
N GLY A 42 -7.89 0.60 20.19
CA GLY A 42 -6.77 0.90 21.09
C GLY A 42 -5.96 2.15 20.72
N VAL A 43 -6.19 2.73 19.54
CA VAL A 43 -5.52 3.95 19.06
C VAL A 43 -6.37 5.17 19.42
N HIS A 44 -5.73 6.24 19.88
CA HIS A 44 -6.42 7.52 20.08
C HIS A 44 -6.98 8.02 18.74
N ASP A 45 -8.27 8.33 18.73
CA ASP A 45 -8.99 8.77 17.54
C ASP A 45 -8.76 10.25 17.19
N VAL A 46 -8.05 11.00 18.04
CA VAL A 46 -7.68 12.40 17.81
C VAL A 46 -6.25 12.50 17.29
N PHE A 47 -6.11 13.04 16.08
CA PHE A 47 -4.82 13.22 15.40
C PHE A 47 -4.51 14.69 15.16
N HIS A 48 -3.22 15.04 15.28
CA HIS A 48 -2.72 16.32 14.81
C HIS A 48 -2.74 16.38 13.27
N VAL A 49 -3.02 17.54 12.69
CA VAL A 49 -3.16 17.75 11.23
C VAL A 49 -1.93 17.29 10.43
N SER A 50 -0.72 17.30 11.03
CA SER A 50 0.51 16.81 10.39
C SER A 50 0.51 15.30 10.14
N ASN A 51 -0.27 14.54 10.90
CA ASN A 51 -0.38 13.09 10.80
C ASN A 51 -1.49 12.68 9.83
N LEU A 52 -2.29 13.64 9.35
CA LEU A 52 -3.37 13.42 8.42
C LEU A 52 -2.95 13.90 7.03
N ARG A 53 -3.40 13.19 6.01
CA ARG A 53 -3.28 13.62 4.62
C ARG A 53 -4.68 13.76 4.04
N LYS A 54 -4.96 14.89 3.39
CA LYS A 54 -6.24 15.08 2.71
C LYS A 54 -6.40 14.00 1.64
N TYR A 55 -7.46 13.21 1.78
CA TYR A 55 -7.87 12.28 0.76
C TYR A 55 -8.40 13.03 -0.46
N VAL A 56 -7.91 12.68 -1.65
CA VAL A 56 -8.37 13.22 -2.93
C VAL A 56 -9.13 12.10 -3.62
N HIS A 57 -10.46 12.22 -3.69
CA HIS A 57 -11.30 11.21 -4.30
C HIS A 57 -10.97 11.09 -5.79
N ASN A 58 -10.59 9.89 -6.22
CA ASN A 58 -10.50 9.50 -7.62
C ASN A 58 -11.78 8.71 -7.93
N SER A 59 -12.45 8.99 -9.05
CA SER A 59 -13.68 8.30 -9.47
C SER A 59 -13.50 6.81 -9.73
N GLU A 60 -12.27 6.35 -9.95
CA GLU A 60 -11.91 4.93 -10.02
C GLU A 60 -11.64 4.31 -8.63
N HIS A 61 -11.46 5.15 -7.62
CA HIS A 61 -11.14 4.73 -6.26
C HIS A 61 -12.43 4.36 -5.52
N ILE A 62 -12.74 3.07 -5.52
CA ILE A 62 -13.77 2.50 -4.67
C ILE A 62 -13.27 2.62 -3.22
N LEU A 63 -13.92 3.44 -2.40
CA LEU A 63 -13.69 3.56 -0.97
C LEU A 63 -14.07 2.24 -0.28
N SER A 64 -13.24 1.20 -0.41
CA SER A 64 -13.37 0.00 0.39
C SER A 64 -12.83 0.31 1.79
N TYR A 65 -13.71 0.73 2.70
CA TYR A 65 -13.44 0.70 4.15
C TYR A 65 -13.05 -0.72 4.64
N ILE A 66 -13.27 -1.72 3.80
CA ILE A 66 -13.23 -3.14 4.12
C ILE A 66 -11.93 -3.72 3.55
N LEU A 67 -11.09 -4.24 4.45
CA LEU A 67 -10.00 -5.21 4.23
C LEU A 67 -8.55 -4.73 4.08
N ILE A 68 -8.15 -3.57 4.63
CA ILE A 68 -6.81 -3.58 5.23
C ILE A 68 -6.96 -4.31 6.56
N GLU A 69 -6.64 -5.60 6.56
CA GLU A 69 -6.57 -6.39 7.80
C GLU A 69 -5.37 -5.93 8.61
N ILE A 70 -5.54 -4.79 9.28
CA ILE A 70 -4.59 -4.31 10.27
C ILE A 70 -4.71 -5.26 11.46
N GLN A 71 -3.64 -6.01 11.67
CA GLN A 71 -3.40 -6.87 12.83
C GLN A 71 -3.31 -6.01 14.10
N GLU A 72 -3.47 -6.63 15.26
CA GLU A 72 -3.42 -5.94 16.55
C GLU A 72 -2.08 -5.23 16.81
N ASP A 73 -1.01 -5.66 16.15
CA ASP A 73 0.31 -5.01 16.19
C ASP A 73 0.45 -3.83 15.21
N MET A 74 -0.67 -3.34 14.66
CA MET A 74 -0.75 -2.26 13.66
C MET A 74 -0.06 -2.60 12.33
N THR A 75 0.23 -3.87 12.06
CA THR A 75 0.77 -4.32 10.78
C THR A 75 -0.36 -4.80 9.87
N TYR A 76 -0.18 -4.73 8.56
CA TYR A 76 -1.11 -5.39 7.63
C TYR A 76 -0.32 -6.14 6.56
N GLU A 77 -0.94 -7.18 6.02
CA GLU A 77 -0.35 -7.99 4.96
C GLU A 77 -0.62 -7.35 3.60
N GLU A 78 0.43 -7.22 2.79
CA GLU A 78 0.33 -6.76 1.42
C GLU A 78 0.80 -7.86 0.48
N PHE A 79 0.13 -7.98 -0.65
CA PHE A 79 0.50 -8.91 -1.72
C PHE A 79 0.51 -8.16 -3.06
N PRO A 80 1.36 -8.60 -4.00
CA PRO A 80 1.33 -8.06 -5.35
C PRO A 80 0.00 -8.46 -6.01
N ALA A 81 -0.76 -7.48 -6.49
CA ALA A 81 -2.08 -7.71 -7.08
C ALA A 81 -1.96 -8.13 -8.55
N PHE A 82 -1.23 -7.35 -9.36
CA PHE A 82 -1.00 -7.62 -10.77
C PHE A 82 0.20 -6.83 -11.31
N ILE A 83 0.69 -7.25 -12.49
CA ILE A 83 1.75 -6.54 -13.22
C ILE A 83 1.11 -5.43 -14.05
N VAL A 84 1.53 -4.20 -13.82
CA VAL A 84 1.05 -3.00 -14.52
C VAL A 84 1.80 -2.79 -15.83
N ASP A 85 3.11 -3.00 -15.81
CA ASP A 85 3.99 -2.73 -16.94
C ASP A 85 5.29 -3.56 -16.87
N ARG A 86 6.01 -3.67 -17.99
CA ARG A 86 7.29 -4.37 -18.09
C ARG A 86 8.29 -3.51 -18.85
N GLU A 87 9.50 -3.38 -18.32
CA GLU A 87 10.57 -2.60 -18.93
C GLU A 87 11.89 -3.38 -18.89
N VAL A 88 12.59 -3.43 -20.03
CA VAL A 88 13.95 -3.98 -20.09
C VAL A 88 14.94 -2.84 -20.16
N ARG A 89 15.79 -2.72 -19.13
CA ARG A 89 16.83 -1.70 -19.06
C ARG A 89 18.17 -2.28 -19.49
N LYS A 90 18.82 -1.64 -20.46
CA LYS A 90 20.19 -1.97 -20.86
C LYS A 90 21.17 -1.27 -19.95
N LEU A 91 21.95 -2.02 -19.19
CA LEU A 91 23.03 -1.53 -18.36
C LEU A 91 24.36 -2.10 -18.88
N GLY A 92 25.04 -1.32 -19.72
CA GLY A 92 26.24 -1.76 -20.44
C GLY A 92 25.92 -2.91 -21.38
N ASN A 93 26.59 -4.06 -21.20
CA ASN A 93 26.39 -5.28 -22.00
C ASN A 93 25.29 -6.20 -21.45
N ARG A 94 24.57 -5.80 -20.40
CA ARG A 94 23.54 -6.61 -19.77
C ARG A 94 22.17 -5.98 -19.96
N GLU A 95 21.18 -6.82 -20.22
CA GLU A 95 19.78 -6.46 -20.24
C GLU A 95 19.15 -6.94 -18.92
N ILE A 96 18.46 -6.06 -18.21
CA ILE A 96 17.82 -6.36 -16.93
C ILE A 96 16.33 -6.06 -17.07
N SER A 97 15.50 -7.08 -16.90
CA SER A 97 14.05 -6.95 -16.94
C SER A 97 13.47 -6.53 -15.59
N TYR A 98 12.61 -5.53 -15.62
CA TYR A 98 11.86 -5.02 -14.50
C TYR A 98 10.37 -5.12 -14.79
N VAL A 99 9.59 -5.35 -13.74
CA VAL A 99 8.13 -5.34 -13.77
C VAL A 99 7.62 -4.26 -12.83
N LYS A 100 6.65 -3.48 -13.28
CA LYS A 100 5.91 -2.55 -12.44
C LYS A 100 4.80 -3.32 -11.76
N ILE A 101 4.82 -3.37 -10.44
CA ILE A 101 3.86 -4.14 -9.63
C ILE A 101 2.89 -3.18 -8.97
N HIS A 102 1.59 -3.46 -9.15
CA HIS A 102 0.55 -2.89 -8.33
C HIS A 102 0.41 -3.73 -7.05
N TRP A 103 0.46 -3.09 -5.90
CA TRP A 103 0.32 -3.74 -4.61
C TRP A 103 -1.13 -3.66 -4.14
N SER A 104 -1.61 -4.72 -3.48
CA SER A 104 -2.91 -4.68 -2.79
C SER A 104 -2.93 -3.50 -1.80
N ASN A 105 -4.04 -2.76 -1.76
CA ASN A 105 -4.29 -1.64 -0.83
C ASN A 105 -3.50 -0.34 -1.12
N HIS A 106 -2.85 -0.23 -2.27
CA HIS A 106 -2.07 0.95 -2.69
C HIS A 106 -2.80 1.72 -3.80
N ASP A 107 -2.54 3.02 -3.91
CA ASP A 107 -2.93 3.80 -5.10
C ASP A 107 -1.97 3.51 -6.27
N ASP A 108 -2.38 3.83 -7.51
CA ASP A 108 -1.53 3.69 -8.72
C ASP A 108 -0.18 4.45 -8.61
N ARG A 109 -0.15 5.48 -7.76
CA ARG A 109 1.02 6.30 -7.42
C ARG A 109 2.06 5.57 -6.57
N GLU A 110 1.68 4.46 -5.94
CA GLU A 110 2.52 3.68 -5.03
C GLU A 110 3.05 2.39 -5.69
N ASP A 111 2.77 2.19 -6.98
CA ASP A 111 3.36 1.12 -7.79
C ASP A 111 4.90 1.16 -7.76
N THR A 112 5.52 -0.02 -7.64
CA THR A 112 6.99 -0.13 -7.59
C THR A 112 7.56 -0.93 -8.77
N TRP A 113 8.76 -0.55 -9.23
CA TRP A 113 9.53 -1.30 -10.21
C TRP A 113 10.41 -2.33 -9.50
N GLU A 114 10.17 -3.61 -9.79
CA GLU A 114 10.81 -4.74 -9.14
C GLU A 114 11.50 -5.62 -10.20
N LEU A 115 12.54 -6.35 -9.79
CA LEU A 115 13.25 -7.24 -10.70
C LEU A 115 12.35 -8.41 -11.12
N GLU A 116 12.22 -8.63 -12.43
CA GLU A 116 11.31 -9.64 -12.96
C GLU A 116 11.67 -11.05 -12.46
N ASN A 117 12.95 -11.40 -12.42
CA ASN A 117 13.39 -12.72 -11.97
C ASN A 117 13.05 -12.98 -10.49
N VAL A 118 13.19 -11.97 -9.63
CA VAL A 118 12.83 -12.05 -8.21
C VAL A 118 11.32 -12.21 -8.04
N MET A 119 10.53 -11.45 -8.81
CA MET A 119 9.07 -11.55 -8.76
C MET A 119 8.56 -12.88 -9.31
N ARG A 120 9.18 -13.42 -10.36
CA ARG A 120 8.84 -14.73 -10.91
C ARG A 120 9.17 -15.87 -9.94
N GLU A 121 10.24 -15.76 -9.15
CA GLU A 121 10.59 -16.74 -8.12
C GLU A 121 9.63 -16.67 -6.91
N ARG A 122 9.29 -15.46 -6.44
CA ARG A 122 8.50 -15.27 -5.22
C ARG A 122 6.99 -15.33 -5.43
N HIS A 123 6.52 -14.87 -6.59
CA HIS A 123 5.12 -14.72 -6.96
C HIS A 123 4.86 -15.24 -8.38
N PRO A 124 5.11 -16.54 -8.66
CA PRO A 124 4.98 -17.10 -10.01
C PRO A 124 3.57 -16.94 -10.59
N HIS A 125 2.53 -17.02 -9.76
CA HIS A 125 1.12 -16.84 -10.14
C HIS A 125 0.83 -15.53 -10.88
N LEU A 126 1.60 -14.45 -10.66
CA LEU A 126 1.42 -13.18 -11.39
C LEU A 126 1.78 -13.27 -12.88
N PHE A 127 2.50 -14.33 -13.26
CA PHE A 127 3.00 -14.54 -14.62
C PHE A 127 2.27 -15.67 -15.34
N GLU A 128 1.40 -16.42 -14.65
CA GLU A 128 0.68 -17.58 -15.19
C GLU A 128 -0.53 -17.17 -16.07
N GLU A 129 -1.06 -15.96 -15.92
CA GLU A 129 -2.20 -15.44 -16.73
C GLU A 129 -1.77 -14.65 -17.98
N LEU A 130 -0.46 -14.53 -18.25
CA LEU A 130 0.11 -13.72 -19.34
C LEU A 130 0.78 -14.55 -20.45
N GLU A 131 0.63 -15.87 -20.42
CA GLU A 131 1.01 -16.83 -21.48
C GLU A 131 -0.24 -17.48 -22.09
#